data_AF-A0A7W1JAC9-F1
#
_entry.id   AF-A0A7W1JAC9-F1
#
_cell.length_a   1.000
_cell.length_b   1.000
_cell.length_c   1.000
_cell.angle_alpha   90.00
_cell.angle_beta   90.00
_cell.angle_gamma   90.00
#
_symmetry.space_group_name_H-M   'P 1'
#
loop_
_entity.id
_entity.type
_entity.pdbx_description
1 polymer ?
#
loop_
_entity_poly.entity_id
_entity_poly.type
_entity_poly.pdbx_seq_one_letter_code
_entity_poly.pdbx_strand_id
1 'polypeptide(L)'
;MTDPAAMSASADDPRAVIVVFLRGGADGLSLVPPVGDDGYHRARPRIAIPAQGSLRLDGMFSLHPDLSALERWYRDGHLAVVHAAGSNDATRSHFEAQDLMEHAGQAMAGGWFGRWLRAERDPSAGRPASALAAIAIGTAMPESLRGSPSTTVMRSFADLDLGSDTAWMRDPIASLYDGDAMLGDSAGSALRGLDAIAA
;
A
#
# COMPACT_ATOMS: atom_id res chain seq x y z
N MET A 1 -5.75 -26.33 5.61
CA MET A 1 -6.49 -25.06 5.62
C MET A 1 -5.72 -24.14 6.54
N THR A 2 -4.72 -23.45 5.99
CA THR A 2 -3.85 -22.54 6.71
C THR A 2 -4.61 -21.26 6.99
N ASP A 3 -4.65 -20.87 8.27
CA ASP A 3 -5.12 -19.57 8.73
C ASP A 3 -4.45 -18.47 7.89
N PRO A 4 -5.21 -17.54 7.27
CA PRO A 4 -4.58 -16.37 6.68
C PRO A 4 -3.87 -15.64 7.81
N ALA A 5 -2.57 -15.35 7.64
CA ALA A 5 -1.77 -14.69 8.65
C ALA A 5 -2.45 -13.39 9.09
N ALA A 6 -3.15 -13.43 10.23
CA ALA A 6 -3.70 -12.25 10.86
C ALA A 6 -2.52 -11.39 11.31
N MET A 7 -2.28 -10.28 10.60
CA MET A 7 -1.33 -9.27 11.04
C MET A 7 -1.94 -8.52 12.23
N SER A 8 -1.90 -9.15 13.42
CA SER A 8 -2.29 -8.51 14.67
C SER A 8 -1.30 -7.38 14.97
N ALA A 9 -1.64 -6.13 14.65
CA ALA A 9 -0.88 -4.94 15.07
C ALA A 9 -1.13 -4.67 16.57
N SER A 10 -0.09 -4.82 17.39
CA SER A 10 -0.09 -4.34 18.77
C SER A 10 0.01 -2.81 18.77
N ALA A 11 -0.57 -2.14 19.78
CA ALA A 11 -0.44 -0.68 19.91
C ALA A 11 1.04 -0.22 20.02
N ASP A 12 1.90 -1.11 20.53
CA ASP A 12 3.31 -0.84 20.81
C ASP A 12 4.25 -1.13 19.62
N ASP A 13 3.72 -1.58 18.48
CA ASP A 13 4.50 -1.83 17.25
C ASP A 13 3.67 -1.39 16.04
N PRO A 14 3.74 -0.10 15.66
CA PRO A 14 2.94 0.42 14.55
C PRO A 14 3.44 -0.16 13.23
N ARG A 15 2.78 -1.22 12.78
CA ARG A 15 3.02 -1.81 11.46
C ARG A 15 2.22 -1.06 10.40
N ALA A 16 2.95 -0.42 9.49
CA ALA A 16 2.38 0.21 8.29
C ALA A 16 2.45 -0.74 7.10
N VAL A 17 1.35 -0.85 6.34
CA VAL A 17 1.35 -1.50 5.03
C VAL A 17 1.38 -0.42 3.96
N ILE A 18 2.44 -0.41 3.17
CA ILE A 18 2.60 0.53 2.05
C ILE A 18 2.31 -0.22 0.75
N VAL A 19 1.31 0.26 0.01
CA VAL A 19 0.94 -0.26 -1.31
C VAL A 19 1.37 0.75 -2.37
N VAL A 20 2.32 0.35 -3.22
CA VAL A 20 2.75 1.15 -4.37
C VAL A 20 2.16 0.55 -5.64
N PHE A 21 1.23 1.27 -6.27
CA PHE A 21 0.65 0.84 -7.54
C PHE A 21 1.29 1.56 -8.73
N LEU A 22 2.06 0.82 -9.52
CA LEU A 22 2.72 1.32 -10.74
C LEU A 22 1.72 1.39 -11.90
N ARG A 23 0.99 2.50 -11.98
CA ARG A 23 0.03 2.77 -13.06
C ARG A 23 0.73 2.96 -14.40
N GLY A 24 0.06 2.60 -15.50
CA GLY A 24 0.56 2.78 -16.87
C GLY A 24 1.22 1.54 -17.48
N GLY A 25 1.15 0.38 -16.82
CA GLY A 25 1.61 -0.89 -17.40
C GLY A 25 3.09 -1.18 -17.14
N ALA A 26 3.44 -1.37 -15.87
CA ALA A 26 4.78 -1.79 -15.50
C ALA A 26 5.13 -3.16 -16.11
N ASP A 27 6.20 -3.21 -16.89
CA ASP A 27 6.65 -4.43 -17.54
C ASP A 27 7.47 -5.29 -16.56
N GLY A 28 6.82 -6.27 -15.94
CA GLY A 28 7.46 -7.18 -14.99
C GLY A 28 8.65 -7.96 -15.56
N LEU A 29 8.65 -8.21 -16.87
CA LEU A 29 9.75 -8.87 -17.58
C LEU A 29 10.92 -7.93 -17.90
N SER A 30 10.76 -6.62 -17.67
CA SER A 30 11.88 -5.67 -17.60
C SER A 30 12.34 -5.43 -16.16
N LEU A 31 11.42 -5.43 -15.19
CA LEU A 31 11.75 -5.22 -13.78
C LEU A 31 12.54 -6.39 -13.18
N VAL A 32 12.06 -7.61 -13.41
CA VAL A 32 12.70 -8.84 -12.92
C VAL A 32 12.81 -9.86 -14.06
N PRO A 33 13.71 -9.62 -15.04
CA PRO A 33 13.87 -10.45 -16.23
C PRO A 33 14.36 -11.88 -15.93
N PRO A 34 13.79 -12.91 -16.57
CA PRO A 34 14.33 -14.28 -16.58
C PRO A 34 15.54 -14.39 -17.53
N VAL A 35 16.66 -13.72 -17.20
CA VAL A 35 17.83 -13.61 -18.09
C VAL A 35 18.48 -14.94 -18.48
N GLY A 36 18.25 -16.02 -17.71
CA GLY A 36 18.71 -17.37 -18.05
C GLY A 36 17.85 -18.11 -19.08
N ASP A 37 16.77 -17.49 -19.58
CA ASP A 37 15.82 -18.12 -20.52
C ASP A 37 16.08 -17.59 -21.93
N ASP A 38 16.58 -18.43 -22.82
CA ASP A 38 16.78 -18.06 -24.22
C ASP A 38 15.47 -17.68 -24.92
N GLY A 39 14.34 -18.23 -24.46
CA GLY A 39 12.99 -17.88 -24.92
C GLY A 39 12.66 -16.41 -24.66
N TYR A 40 13.04 -15.87 -23.50
CA TYR A 40 12.89 -14.45 -23.17
C TYR A 40 13.67 -13.57 -24.15
N HIS A 41 14.93 -13.90 -24.42
CA HIS A 41 15.77 -13.15 -25.35
C HIS A 41 15.24 -13.21 -26.78
N ARG A 42 14.79 -14.39 -27.25
CA ARG A 42 14.17 -14.54 -28.58
C ARG A 42 12.86 -13.78 -28.71
N ALA A 43 12.04 -13.75 -27.67
CA ALA A 43 10.75 -13.05 -27.68
C ALA A 43 10.90 -11.52 -27.59
N ARG A 44 12.03 -11.02 -27.06
CA ARG A 44 12.25 -9.60 -26.78
C ARG A 44 13.56 -9.05 -27.39
N PRO A 45 13.79 -9.23 -28.71
CA PRO A 45 15.09 -8.96 -29.34
C PRO A 45 15.58 -7.51 -29.24
N ARG A 46 14.70 -6.55 -28.94
CA ARG A 46 15.02 -5.13 -28.83
C ARG A 46 15.07 -4.60 -27.39
N ILE A 47 14.45 -5.30 -26.45
CA ILE A 47 14.17 -4.79 -25.09
C ILE A 47 14.48 -5.82 -24.00
N ALA A 48 15.10 -6.95 -24.36
CA ALA A 48 15.58 -7.92 -23.38
C ALA A 48 16.75 -7.32 -22.60
N ILE A 49 16.73 -7.49 -21.29
CA ILE A 49 17.86 -7.13 -20.43
C ILE A 49 18.93 -8.22 -20.59
N PRO A 50 20.17 -7.87 -20.97
CA PRO A 50 21.23 -8.85 -21.12
C PRO A 50 21.61 -9.45 -19.76
N ALA A 51 22.05 -10.71 -19.75
CA ALA A 51 22.53 -11.34 -18.52
C ALA A 51 23.77 -10.60 -17.97
N GLN A 52 24.64 -10.12 -18.86
CA GLN A 52 25.81 -9.32 -18.52
C GLN A 52 25.38 -7.94 -18.01
N GLY A 53 25.79 -7.60 -16.78
CA GLY A 53 25.44 -6.33 -16.15
C GLY A 53 24.07 -6.32 -15.45
N SER A 54 23.30 -7.39 -15.55
CA SER A 54 22.09 -7.58 -14.72
C SER A 54 22.45 -8.02 -13.30
N LEU A 55 21.64 -7.62 -12.33
CA LEU A 55 21.86 -7.95 -10.92
C LEU A 55 21.19 -9.28 -10.62
N ARG A 56 21.97 -10.36 -10.67
CA ARG A 56 21.45 -11.72 -10.53
C ARG A 56 20.79 -11.92 -9.18
N LEU A 57 19.52 -12.33 -9.21
CA LEU A 57 18.79 -12.80 -8.03
C LEU A 57 19.09 -14.28 -7.80
N ASP A 58 19.01 -15.08 -8.88
CA ASP A 58 19.29 -16.51 -8.85
C ASP A 58 19.82 -17.01 -10.23
N GLY A 59 19.72 -18.32 -10.47
CA GLY A 59 20.10 -18.98 -11.71
C GLY A 59 19.26 -18.59 -12.94
N MET A 60 18.06 -18.03 -12.72
CA MET A 60 17.05 -17.76 -13.74
C MET A 60 16.78 -16.26 -13.91
N PHE A 61 16.59 -15.55 -12.80
CA PHE A 61 16.11 -14.17 -12.73
C PHE A 61 17.20 -13.19 -12.29
N SER A 62 17.06 -11.96 -12.77
CA SER A 62 17.85 -10.80 -12.34
C SER A 62 16.95 -9.61 -12.05
N LEU A 63 17.43 -8.63 -11.29
CA LEU A 63 16.86 -7.29 -11.24
C LEU A 63 17.38 -6.44 -12.40
N HIS A 64 16.53 -5.53 -12.89
CA HIS A 64 16.96 -4.44 -13.76
C HIS A 64 18.09 -3.62 -13.08
N PRO A 65 19.12 -3.14 -13.81
CA PRO A 65 20.22 -2.35 -13.22
C PRO A 65 19.75 -1.13 -12.42
N ASP A 66 18.73 -0.42 -12.92
CA ASP A 66 18.14 0.75 -12.23
C ASP A 66 17.43 0.40 -10.92
N LEU A 67 17.21 -0.90 -10.65
CA LEU A 67 16.66 -1.40 -9.38
C LEU A 67 17.74 -1.89 -8.42
N SER A 68 19.01 -1.53 -8.62
CA SER A 68 20.14 -1.90 -7.76
C SER A 68 19.93 -1.62 -6.28
N ALA A 69 19.21 -0.55 -5.94
CA ALA A 69 18.86 -0.21 -4.56
C ALA A 69 18.04 -1.31 -3.85
N LEU A 70 17.36 -2.19 -4.60
CA LEU A 70 16.54 -3.28 -4.08
C LEU A 70 17.31 -4.59 -3.85
N GLU A 71 18.51 -4.72 -4.41
CA GLU A 71 19.28 -5.97 -4.37
C GLU A 71 19.56 -6.46 -2.94
N ARG A 72 19.98 -5.55 -2.05
CA ARG A 72 20.28 -5.89 -0.66
C ARG A 72 19.06 -6.47 0.06
N TRP A 73 17.89 -5.87 -0.16
CA TRP A 73 16.66 -6.29 0.51
C TRP A 73 16.24 -7.69 0.06
N TYR A 74 16.48 -8.03 -1.20
CA TYR A 74 16.25 -9.39 -1.68
C TYR A 74 17.22 -10.38 -1.03
N ARG A 75 18.52 -10.07 -1.02
CA ARG A 75 19.55 -10.95 -0.44
C ARG A 75 19.37 -11.16 1.06
N ASP A 76 18.91 -10.13 1.77
CA ASP A 76 18.65 -10.18 3.20
C ASP A 76 17.30 -10.87 3.54
N GLY A 77 16.52 -11.28 2.53
CA GLY A 77 15.23 -11.96 2.73
C GLY A 77 14.06 -11.03 3.08
N HIS A 78 14.23 -9.72 2.90
CA HIS A 78 13.22 -8.69 3.18
C HIS A 78 12.39 -8.29 1.95
N LEU A 79 12.79 -8.72 0.75
CA LEU A 79 12.06 -8.51 -0.50
C LEU A 79 11.79 -9.86 -1.17
N ALA A 80 10.53 -10.09 -1.54
CA ALA A 80 10.11 -11.23 -2.35
C ALA A 80 9.58 -10.76 -3.70
N VAL A 81 9.86 -11.53 -4.75
CA VAL A 81 9.28 -11.35 -6.07
C VAL A 81 8.36 -12.53 -6.36
N VAL A 82 7.12 -12.24 -6.73
CA VAL A 82 6.13 -13.26 -7.10
C VAL A 82 5.94 -13.23 -8.62
N HIS A 83 6.47 -14.23 -9.29
CA HIS A 83 6.30 -14.43 -10.73
C HIS A 83 4.99 -15.15 -11.03
N ALA A 84 4.54 -15.04 -12.29
CA ALA A 84 3.31 -15.67 -12.77
C ALA A 84 2.05 -15.33 -11.94
N ALA A 85 2.05 -14.16 -11.30
CA ALA A 85 0.88 -13.58 -10.63
C ALA A 85 0.26 -12.51 -11.54
N GLY A 86 -1.04 -12.63 -11.80
CA GLY A 86 -1.76 -11.72 -12.68
C GLY A 86 -3.25 -12.06 -12.75
N SER A 87 -3.98 -11.26 -13.52
CA SER A 87 -5.39 -11.55 -13.83
C SER A 87 -5.49 -12.67 -14.86
N ASN A 88 -6.53 -13.51 -14.75
CA ASN A 88 -6.92 -14.46 -15.80
C ASN A 88 -7.74 -13.79 -16.91
N ASP A 89 -7.99 -12.49 -16.78
CA ASP A 89 -8.73 -11.71 -17.76
C ASP A 89 -7.91 -11.49 -19.05
N ALA A 90 -8.59 -11.52 -20.19
CA ALA A 90 -7.97 -11.40 -21.50
C ALA A 90 -7.98 -9.96 -22.06
N THR A 91 -8.35 -8.96 -21.25
CA THR A 91 -8.40 -7.57 -21.68
C THR A 91 -7.03 -7.08 -22.13
N ARG A 92 -7.05 -6.27 -23.18
CA ARG A 92 -5.90 -5.52 -23.66
C ARG A 92 -6.00 -4.03 -23.28
N SER A 93 -7.03 -3.66 -22.53
CA SER A 93 -7.23 -2.30 -22.03
C SER A 93 -6.47 -2.11 -20.73
N HIS A 94 -5.52 -1.17 -20.71
CA HIS A 94 -4.84 -0.80 -19.47
C HIS A 94 -5.80 -0.29 -18.41
N PHE A 95 -6.83 0.49 -18.79
CA PHE A 95 -7.81 1.01 -17.84
C PHE A 95 -8.61 -0.10 -17.17
N GLU A 96 -9.04 -1.10 -17.95
CA GLU A 96 -9.81 -2.23 -17.43
C GLU A 96 -8.93 -3.14 -16.57
N ALA A 97 -7.70 -3.44 -17.00
CA ALA A 97 -6.76 -4.22 -16.20
C ALA A 97 -6.43 -3.53 -14.86
N GLN A 98 -6.24 -2.20 -14.87
CA GLN A 98 -6.03 -1.43 -13.65
C GLN A 98 -7.23 -1.47 -12.72
N ASP A 99 -8.43 -1.27 -13.26
CA ASP A 99 -9.67 -1.32 -12.48
C ASP A 99 -9.87 -2.70 -11.84
N LEU A 100 -9.64 -3.79 -12.59
CA LEU A 100 -9.67 -5.15 -12.07
C LEU A 100 -8.65 -5.34 -10.94
N MET A 101 -7.41 -4.86 -11.09
CA MET A 101 -6.40 -4.93 -10.02
C MET A 101 -6.83 -4.16 -8.76
N GLU A 102 -7.39 -2.96 -8.91
CA GLU A 102 -7.87 -2.12 -7.80
C GLU A 102 -9.06 -2.77 -7.06
N HIS A 103 -9.79 -3.67 -7.70
CA HIS A 103 -10.86 -4.46 -7.11
C HIS A 103 -10.46 -5.90 -6.71
N ALA A 104 -9.19 -6.28 -6.92
CA ALA A 104 -8.67 -7.64 -6.78
C ALA A 104 -9.41 -8.70 -7.63
N GLY A 105 -9.76 -8.35 -8.86
CA GLY A 105 -10.39 -9.24 -9.85
C GLY A 105 -11.84 -9.61 -9.54
N GLN A 106 -12.46 -8.96 -8.56
CA GLN A 106 -13.83 -9.24 -8.14
C GLN A 106 -14.78 -8.12 -8.58
N ALA A 107 -15.94 -8.49 -9.12
CA ALA A 107 -17.06 -7.56 -9.33
C ALA A 107 -17.78 -7.25 -8.01
N MET A 108 -17.04 -6.73 -7.03
CA MET A 108 -17.54 -6.35 -5.71
C MET A 108 -17.43 -4.84 -5.52
N ALA A 109 -18.39 -4.27 -4.79
CA ALA A 109 -18.42 -2.84 -4.53
C ALA A 109 -17.22 -2.40 -3.68
N GLY A 110 -16.52 -1.37 -4.16
CA GLY A 110 -15.36 -0.75 -3.52
C GLY A 110 -14.06 -1.53 -3.73
N GLY A 111 -12.94 -0.83 -3.60
CA GLY A 111 -11.62 -1.41 -3.84
C GLY A 111 -11.16 -2.38 -2.76
N TRP A 112 -10.24 -3.28 -3.12
CA TRP A 112 -9.85 -4.41 -2.27
C TRP A 112 -9.28 -3.96 -0.93
N PHE A 113 -8.51 -2.86 -0.90
CA PHE A 113 -7.86 -2.38 0.30
C PHE A 113 -8.84 -1.71 1.25
N GLY A 114 -9.82 -0.98 0.70
CA GLY A 114 -10.97 -0.47 1.44
C GLY A 114 -11.83 -1.60 2.02
N ARG A 115 -11.98 -2.74 1.33
CA ARG A 115 -12.66 -3.92 1.89
C ARG A 115 -11.87 -4.53 3.04
N TRP A 116 -10.56 -4.68 2.88
CA TRP A 116 -9.67 -5.18 3.92
C TRP A 116 -9.72 -4.31 5.18
N LEU A 117 -9.63 -2.97 5.05
CA LEU A 117 -9.75 -2.04 6.17
C LEU A 117 -11.11 -2.10 6.89
N ARG A 118 -12.19 -2.49 6.21
CA ARG A 118 -13.49 -2.74 6.85
C ARG A 118 -13.52 -4.06 7.60
N ALA A 119 -12.86 -5.09 7.07
CA ALA A 119 -12.81 -6.42 7.69
C ALA A 119 -11.92 -6.44 8.93
N GLU A 120 -10.79 -5.72 8.90
CA GLU A 120 -9.87 -5.58 10.04
C GLU A 120 -10.41 -4.71 11.17
N ARG A 121 -11.48 -3.95 10.91
CA ARG A 121 -12.19 -3.28 11.99
C ARG A 121 -12.94 -4.30 12.81
N ASP A 122 -12.28 -4.78 13.85
CA ASP A 122 -12.94 -5.47 14.94
C ASP A 122 -13.76 -4.44 15.75
N PRO A 123 -15.11 -4.48 15.67
CA PRO A 123 -15.96 -3.59 16.47
C PRO A 123 -15.86 -3.91 17.97
N SER A 124 -15.42 -5.13 18.33
CA SER A 124 -15.24 -5.56 19.72
C SER A 124 -13.88 -5.14 20.31
N ALA A 125 -12.92 -4.77 19.47
CA ALA A 125 -11.62 -4.25 19.92
C ALA A 125 -11.68 -2.78 20.41
N GLY A 126 -12.84 -2.12 20.31
CA GLY A 126 -13.04 -0.75 20.80
C GLY A 126 -12.11 0.30 20.19
N ARG A 127 -11.45 0.01 19.06
CA ARG A 127 -10.58 0.95 18.37
C ARG A 127 -11.40 1.83 17.44
N PRO A 128 -11.55 3.13 17.73
CA PRO A 128 -12.28 4.02 16.84
C PRO A 128 -11.57 4.15 15.49
N ALA A 129 -12.32 4.57 14.47
CA ALA A 129 -11.73 5.00 13.21
C ALA A 129 -10.64 6.05 13.48
N SER A 130 -9.39 5.74 13.17
CA SER A 130 -8.38 6.80 13.06
C SER A 130 -8.57 7.56 11.75
N ALA A 131 -8.52 8.88 11.82
CA ALA A 131 -8.46 9.74 10.63
C ALA A 131 -7.21 9.46 9.77
N LEU A 132 -6.23 8.76 10.34
CA LEU A 132 -5.01 8.28 9.68
C LEU A 132 -5.00 6.75 9.53
N ALA A 133 -6.16 6.09 9.59
CA ALA A 133 -6.26 4.64 9.37
C ALA A 133 -5.83 4.22 7.96
N ALA A 134 -6.02 5.10 6.97
CA ALA A 134 -5.46 4.97 5.65
C ALA A 134 -5.06 6.34 5.10
N ILE A 135 -3.89 6.40 4.48
CA ILE A 135 -3.38 7.60 3.83
C ILE A 135 -3.14 7.27 2.36
N ALA A 136 -3.70 8.09 1.47
CA ALA A 136 -3.42 8.05 0.05
C ALA A 136 -2.63 9.29 -0.35
N ILE A 137 -1.48 9.08 -1.00
CA ILE A 137 -0.70 10.17 -1.57
C ILE A 137 -1.10 10.35 -3.04
N GLY A 138 -1.71 11.49 -3.36
CA GLY A 138 -2.21 11.82 -4.69
C GLY A 138 -3.22 12.96 -4.69
N THR A 139 -3.82 13.20 -5.86
CA THR A 139 -4.83 14.26 -6.06
C THR A 139 -6.27 13.78 -5.85
N ALA A 140 -6.49 12.46 -5.78
CA ALA A 140 -7.80 11.85 -5.59
C ALA A 140 -7.65 10.52 -4.85
N MET A 141 -8.75 10.02 -4.29
CA MET A 141 -8.79 8.71 -3.65
C MET A 141 -8.54 7.61 -4.69
N PRO A 142 -7.56 6.71 -4.47
CA PRO A 142 -7.36 5.52 -5.28
C PRO A 142 -8.58 4.60 -5.22
N GLU A 143 -8.88 3.93 -6.33
CA GLU A 143 -10.03 3.04 -6.41
C GLU A 143 -9.92 1.87 -5.40
N SER A 144 -8.72 1.34 -5.17
CA SER A 144 -8.42 0.33 -4.14
C SER A 144 -8.87 0.72 -2.73
N LEU A 145 -8.94 2.01 -2.42
CA LEU A 145 -9.38 2.53 -1.11
C LEU A 145 -10.85 2.95 -1.09
N ARG A 146 -11.58 2.83 -2.21
CA ARG A 146 -13.01 3.17 -2.25
C ARG A 146 -13.80 2.29 -1.28
N GLY A 147 -14.66 2.92 -0.48
CA GLY A 147 -15.43 2.24 0.56
C GLY A 147 -14.61 1.92 1.82
N SER A 148 -13.38 2.44 1.92
CA SER A 148 -12.65 2.49 3.18
C SER A 148 -13.44 3.28 4.23
N PRO A 149 -13.42 2.84 5.50
CA PRO A 149 -14.13 3.49 6.59
C PRO A 149 -13.50 4.82 7.03
N SER A 150 -12.20 5.03 6.75
CA SER A 150 -11.53 6.32 6.92
C SER A 150 -10.28 6.36 6.04
N THR A 151 -10.20 7.36 5.17
CA THR A 151 -9.05 7.58 4.28
C THR A 151 -8.80 9.08 4.16
N THR A 152 -7.58 9.50 4.45
CA THR A 152 -7.10 10.85 4.14
C THR A 152 -6.36 10.85 2.82
N VAL A 153 -6.69 11.78 1.92
CA VAL A 153 -5.97 12.00 0.65
C VAL A 153 -5.16 13.29 0.78
N MET A 154 -3.87 13.22 0.50
CA MET A 154 -2.95 14.37 0.54
C MET A 154 -1.99 14.30 -0.66
N ARG A 155 -1.48 15.44 -1.14
CA ARG A 155 -0.57 15.44 -2.32
C ARG A 155 0.86 15.17 -1.92
N SER A 156 1.22 15.56 -0.70
CA SER A 156 2.53 15.38 -0.11
C SER A 156 2.40 15.22 1.40
N PHE A 157 3.39 14.58 2.03
CA PHE A 157 3.53 14.63 3.49
C PHE A 157 3.78 16.06 3.99
N ALA A 158 4.29 16.95 3.15
CA ALA A 158 4.43 18.37 3.47
C ALA A 158 3.08 19.10 3.63
N ASP A 159 1.99 18.56 3.07
CA ASP A 159 0.64 19.11 3.27
C ASP A 159 0.10 18.78 4.68
N LEU A 160 0.74 17.83 5.37
CA LEU A 160 0.40 17.46 6.74
C LEU A 160 1.15 18.40 7.69
N ASP A 161 0.73 19.66 7.71
CA ASP A 161 1.18 20.66 8.67
C ASP A 161 0.03 21.00 9.62
N LEU A 162 0.29 20.86 10.91
CA LEU A 162 -0.66 21.16 11.97
C LEU A 162 -0.41 22.57 12.55
N GLY A 163 0.65 23.26 12.11
CA GLY A 163 1.16 24.48 12.71
C GLY A 163 2.02 24.17 13.93
N SER A 164 2.99 25.05 14.23
CA SER A 164 3.98 24.85 15.28
C SER A 164 3.45 24.94 16.72
N ASP A 165 2.20 25.37 16.91
CA ASP A 165 1.59 25.55 18.23
C ASP A 165 0.13 25.07 18.23
N THR A 166 -0.05 23.75 18.30
CA THR A 166 -1.37 23.11 18.48
C THR A 166 -1.63 22.70 19.91
N ALA A 167 -0.65 22.86 20.81
CA ALA A 167 -0.76 22.46 22.20
C ALA A 167 -1.92 23.18 22.91
N TRP A 168 -2.12 24.48 22.60
CA TRP A 168 -3.22 25.26 23.17
C TRP A 168 -4.61 24.79 22.73
N MET A 169 -4.75 24.09 21.60
CA MET A 169 -6.03 23.55 21.11
C MET A 169 -6.36 22.16 21.67
N ARG A 170 -5.36 21.43 22.17
CA ARG A 170 -5.51 20.02 22.59
C ARG A 170 -6.50 19.86 23.74
N ASP A 171 -6.20 20.47 24.88
CA ASP A 171 -7.00 20.30 26.10
C ASP A 171 -8.44 20.82 25.95
N PRO A 172 -8.70 21.96 25.28
CA PRO A 172 -10.05 22.43 25.03
C PRO A 172 -10.86 21.49 24.13
N ILE A 173 -10.26 20.95 23.06
CA ILE A 173 -10.94 20.00 22.17
C ILE A 173 -11.22 18.68 22.90
N ALA A 174 -10.24 18.15 23.65
CA ALA A 174 -10.42 16.95 24.46
C ALA A 174 -11.56 17.14 25.46
N SER A 175 -11.60 18.28 26.16
CA SER A 175 -12.65 18.61 27.13
C SER A 175 -14.02 18.85 26.47
N LEU A 176 -14.07 19.40 25.26
CA LEU A 176 -15.33 19.71 24.56
C LEU A 176 -16.05 18.44 24.12
N TYR A 177 -15.30 17.39 23.78
CA TYR A 177 -15.84 16.11 23.31
C TYR A 177 -15.77 15.01 24.39
N ASP A 178 -15.38 15.36 25.62
CA ASP A 178 -15.36 14.43 26.74
C ASP A 178 -16.79 13.98 27.08
N GLY A 179 -17.01 12.66 27.08
CA GLY A 179 -18.33 12.06 27.30
C GLY A 179 -19.32 12.12 26.13
N ASP A 180 -18.95 12.68 24.97
CA ASP A 180 -19.79 12.63 23.77
C ASP A 180 -19.69 11.25 23.08
N ALA A 181 -20.78 10.49 23.08
CA ALA A 181 -20.83 9.14 22.55
C ALA A 181 -20.67 9.03 21.02
N MET A 182 -20.88 10.12 20.26
CA MET A 182 -20.68 10.12 18.81
C MET A 182 -19.33 10.71 18.40
N LEU A 183 -18.91 11.79 19.04
CA LEU A 183 -17.76 12.59 18.61
C LEU A 183 -16.52 12.38 19.47
N GLY A 184 -16.66 11.91 20.72
CA GLY A 184 -15.53 11.68 21.63
C GLY A 184 -14.50 10.73 21.05
N ASP A 185 -14.96 9.63 20.43
CA ASP A 185 -14.09 8.67 19.77
C ASP A 185 -13.29 9.27 18.60
N SER A 186 -13.95 10.07 17.77
CA SER A 186 -13.33 10.72 16.61
C SER A 186 -12.33 11.80 17.06
N ALA A 187 -12.70 12.60 18.07
CA ALA A 187 -11.84 13.63 18.67
C ALA A 187 -10.60 13.02 19.32
N GLY A 188 -10.77 12.00 20.15
CA GLY A 188 -9.65 11.27 20.76
C GLY A 188 -8.74 10.61 19.72
N SER A 189 -9.31 10.12 18.61
CA SER A 189 -8.53 9.55 17.51
C SER A 189 -7.71 10.60 16.76
N ALA A 190 -8.30 11.77 16.49
CA ALA A 190 -7.61 12.88 15.88
C ALA A 190 -6.43 13.35 16.75
N LEU A 191 -6.64 13.52 18.06
CA LEU A 191 -5.61 13.92 19.03
C LEU A 191 -4.44 12.93 19.07
N ARG A 192 -4.71 11.62 19.12
CA ARG A 192 -3.65 10.59 19.02
C ARG A 192 -2.89 10.65 17.69
N GLY A 193 -3.59 10.98 16.61
CA GLY A 193 -2.95 11.21 15.30
C GLY A 193 -1.97 12.39 15.34
N LEU A 194 -2.31 13.47 16.06
CA LEU A 194 -1.41 14.62 16.23
C LEU A 194 -0.12 14.22 16.95
N ASP A 195 -0.22 13.36 17.96
CA ASP A 195 0.94 12.93 18.74
C ASP A 195 1.87 12.03 17.91
N ALA A 196 1.31 11.20 17.02
CA ALA A 196 2.08 10.36 16.10
C ALA A 196 2.83 11.16 15.02
N ILE A 197 2.35 12.35 14.64
CA ILE A 197 3.00 13.23 13.66
C ILE A 197 4.09 14.10 14.31
N ALA A 198 3.94 14.42 15.60
CA ALA A 198 4.86 15.30 16.33
C ALA A 198 6.10 14.59 16.93
N ALA A 199 6.14 13.26 16.92
CA ALA A 199 7.23 12.43 17.42
C ALA A 199 8.29 12.14 16.34
#